data_AF-A0A915MK07-F1
#
_entry.id   AF-A0A915MK07-F1
#
_cell.length_a   1.000
_cell.length_b   1.000
_cell.length_c   1.000
_cell.angle_alpha   90.00
_cell.angle_beta   90.00
_cell.angle_gamma   90.00
#
_symmetry.space_group_name_H-M   'P 1'
#
loop_
_entity.id
_entity.type
_entity.pdbx_description
1 polymer ?
#
loop_
_entity_poly.entity_id
_entity_poly.type
_entity_poly.pdbx_seq_one_letter_code
_entity_poly.pdbx_strand_id
1 'polypeptide(L)'
;MATERALSGSDLSDCREALINAVVDALAGYQRILGQTSSTLRMPAEGGLQYMPIYVLGLLKHRAFSGAQKASMDERMASLLMFKTVGIEILLME
;
A
#
# COMPACT_ATOMS: atom_id res chain seq x y z
N MET A 1 3.48 -5.65 7.18
CA MET A 1 4.37 -5.96 6.03
C MET A 1 5.14 -4.75 5.50
N ALA A 2 4.54 -3.78 4.77
CA ALA A 2 5.33 -2.66 4.21
C ALA A 2 5.93 -1.74 5.29
N THR A 3 5.15 -1.37 6.30
CA THR A 3 5.61 -0.58 7.46
C THR A 3 6.72 -1.30 8.24
N GLU A 4 6.61 -2.61 8.45
CA GLU A 4 7.63 -3.40 9.13
C GLU A 4 8.92 -3.50 8.32
N ARG A 5 8.83 -3.65 6.99
CA ARG A 5 10.02 -3.64 6.13
C ARG A 5 10.74 -2.29 6.18
N ALA A 6 9.98 -1.20 6.14
CA ALA A 6 10.54 0.15 6.28
C ALA A 6 11.19 0.36 7.67
N LEU A 7 10.57 -0.13 8.74
CA LEU A 7 11.11 -0.05 10.10
C LEU A 7 12.35 -0.94 10.31
N SER A 8 12.45 -2.07 9.60
CA SER A 8 13.62 -2.96 9.61
C SER A 8 14.77 -2.46 8.73
N GLY A 9 14.65 -1.26 8.15
CA GLY A 9 15.71 -0.65 7.35
C GLY A 9 15.80 -1.12 5.90
N SER A 10 14.76 -1.77 5.36
CA SER A 10 14.69 -2.04 3.92
C SER A 10 14.57 -0.75 3.12
N ASP A 11 15.07 -0.76 1.88
CA ASP A 11 14.97 0.38 0.99
C ASP A 11 13.52 0.76 0.71
N LEU A 12 13.27 2.06 0.57
CA LEU A 12 11.93 2.59 0.35
C LEU A 12 11.37 2.15 -1.02
N SER A 13 12.24 1.96 -2.01
CA SER A 13 11.89 1.36 -3.31
C SER A 13 11.23 0.01 -3.13
N ASP A 14 11.85 -0.86 -2.34
CA ASP A 14 11.42 -2.24 -2.14
C ASP A 14 10.08 -2.28 -1.38
N CYS A 15 9.91 -1.38 -0.41
CA CYS A 15 8.65 -1.23 0.31
C CYS A 15 7.51 -0.79 -0.62
N ARG A 16 7.78 0.13 -1.56
CA ARG A 16 6.81 0.61 -2.55
C ARG A 16 6.48 -0.47 -3.57
N GLU A 17 7.47 -1.21 -4.05
CA GLU A 17 7.26 -2.35 -4.95
C GLU A 17 6.43 -3.44 -4.27
N ALA A 18 6.72 -3.76 -3.00
CA ALA A 18 5.92 -4.72 -2.25
C ALA A 18 4.44 -4.29 -2.11
N LEU A 19 4.17 -3.00 -1.91
CA LEU A 19 2.81 -2.46 -1.87
C LEU A 19 2.10 -2.61 -3.23
N ILE A 20 2.78 -2.31 -4.33
CA ILE A 20 2.23 -2.44 -5.68
C ILE A 20 1.96 -3.91 -6.01
N ASN A 21 2.93 -4.79 -5.72
CA ASN A 21 2.82 -6.22 -5.96
C ASN A 21 1.66 -6.83 -5.17
N ALA A 22 1.43 -6.39 -3.92
CA ALA A 22 0.28 -6.84 -3.14
C ALA A 22 -1.07 -6.53 -3.82
N VAL A 23 -1.21 -5.38 -4.50
CA VAL A 23 -2.42 -5.05 -5.26
C VAL A 23 -2.54 -5.93 -6.50
N VAL A 24 -1.45 -6.10 -7.24
CA VAL A 24 -1.41 -6.95 -8.44
C VAL A 24 -1.79 -8.39 -8.09
N ASP A 25 -1.23 -8.94 -7.02
CA ASP A 25 -1.51 -10.30 -6.56
C ASP A 25 -2.95 -10.48 -6.11
N ALA A 26 -3.51 -9.50 -5.38
CA ALA A 26 -4.90 -9.55 -4.94
C ALA A 26 -5.89 -9.52 -6.12
N LEU A 27 -5.65 -8.65 -7.10
CA LEU A 27 -6.47 -8.56 -8.32
C LEU A 27 -6.32 -9.81 -9.20
N ALA A 28 -5.09 -10.29 -9.39
CA ALA A 28 -4.83 -11.50 -10.17
C ALA A 28 -5.43 -12.74 -9.48
N GLY A 29 -5.34 -12.84 -8.16
CA GLY A 29 -5.98 -13.89 -7.36
C GLY A 29 -7.50 -13.86 -7.52
N TYR A 30 -8.11 -12.69 -7.42
CA TYR A 30 -9.55 -12.50 -7.62
C TYR A 30 -10.01 -12.96 -9.01
N GLN A 31 -9.29 -12.56 -10.06
CA GLN A 31 -9.61 -12.99 -11.43
C GLN A 31 -9.48 -14.50 -11.63
N ARG A 32 -8.46 -15.13 -11.03
CA ARG A 32 -8.29 -16.59 -11.08
C ARG A 32 -9.47 -17.31 -10.43
N ILE A 33 -9.97 -16.82 -9.30
CA ILE A 33 -11.15 -17.39 -8.62
C ILE A 33 -12.39 -17.29 -9.52
N LEU A 34 -12.53 -16.19 -10.26
CA LEU A 34 -13.62 -16.00 -11.24
C LEU A 34 -13.44 -16.79 -12.54
N GLY A 35 -12.35 -17.56 -12.71
CA GLY A 35 -12.05 -18.29 -13.94
C GLY A 35 -11.76 -17.39 -15.14
N GLN A 36 -11.49 -16.10 -14.93
CA GLN A 36 -11.15 -15.18 -16.00
C GLN A 36 -9.67 -15.31 -16.36
N THR A 37 -9.38 -15.84 -17.55
CA THR A 37 -8.01 -16.04 -18.07
C THR A 37 -7.55 -14.90 -18.98
N SER A 38 -8.14 -13.71 -18.85
CA SER A 38 -7.70 -12.56 -19.64
C SER A 38 -6.30 -12.12 -19.19
N SER A 39 -5.45 -11.74 -20.15
CA SER A 39 -4.15 -11.11 -19.89
C SER A 39 -4.25 -9.71 -19.28
N THR A 40 -5.47 -9.18 -19.15
CA THR A 40 -5.74 -7.85 -18.60
C THR A 40 -6.29 -7.96 -17.18
N LEU A 41 -5.66 -7.23 -16.24
CA LEU A 41 -6.17 -7.05 -14.89
C LEU A 41 -7.43 -6.17 -14.94
N ARG A 42 -8.56 -6.74 -14.53
CA ARG A 42 -9.84 -6.05 -14.45
C ARG A 42 -10.13 -5.68 -13.01
N MET A 43 -10.54 -4.45 -12.83
CA MET A 43 -11.04 -3.96 -11.57
C MET A 43 -12.40 -4.61 -11.25
N PRO A 44 -12.58 -5.15 -10.03
CA PRO A 44 -13.90 -5.59 -9.57
C PRO A 44 -14.86 -4.40 -9.57
N ALA A 45 -16.09 -4.60 -10.06
CA ALA A 45 -17.13 -3.58 -10.04
C ALA A 45 -17.78 -3.43 -8.65
N GLU A 46 -17.69 -4.46 -7.81
CA GLU A 46 -18.30 -4.51 -6.49
C GLU A 46 -17.32 -5.07 -5.45
N GLY A 47 -17.58 -4.74 -4.18
CA GLY A 47 -16.81 -5.23 -3.04
C GLY A 47 -15.64 -4.33 -2.61
N GLY A 48 -14.97 -4.73 -1.53
CA GLY A 48 -13.90 -3.94 -0.91
C GLY A 48 -12.60 -3.89 -1.74
N LEU A 49 -12.39 -4.87 -2.63
CA LEU A 49 -11.15 -4.98 -3.39
C LEU A 49 -10.96 -3.82 -4.38
N GLN A 50 -12.05 -3.14 -4.77
CA GLN A 50 -11.96 -1.97 -5.65
C GLN A 50 -11.25 -0.77 -4.99
N TYR A 51 -11.28 -0.70 -3.67
CA TYR A 51 -10.67 0.41 -2.93
C TYR A 51 -9.18 0.14 -2.64
N MET A 52 -8.72 -1.11 -2.74
CA MET A 52 -7.35 -1.50 -2.44
C MET A 52 -6.30 -0.72 -3.26
N PRO A 53 -6.45 -0.54 -4.59
CA PRO A 53 -5.50 0.27 -5.36
C PRO A 53 -5.49 1.74 -4.92
N ILE A 54 -6.65 2.29 -4.52
CA ILE A 54 -6.77 3.68 -4.08
C ILE A 54 -6.06 3.88 -2.73
N TYR A 55 -6.26 2.97 -1.78
CA TYR A 55 -5.56 3.01 -0.49
C TYR A 55 -4.05 2.88 -0.66
N VAL A 56 -3.60 1.97 -1.51
CA VAL A 56 -2.17 1.82 -1.80
C VAL A 56 -1.61 3.05 -2.50
N LEU A 57 -2.34 3.69 -3.41
CA LEU A 57 -1.93 4.96 -4.00
C LEU A 57 -1.79 6.06 -2.94
N GLY A 58 -2.70 6.12 -1.96
CA GLY A 58 -2.60 7.01 -0.80
C GLY A 58 -1.32 6.76 0.00
N LEU A 59 -1.02 5.50 0.32
CA LEU A 59 0.21 5.10 1.01
C LEU A 59 1.47 5.50 0.24
N LEU A 60 1.50 5.30 -1.09
CA LEU A 60 2.64 5.65 -1.94
C LEU A 60 2.91 7.17 -1.99
N LYS A 61 1.87 7.98 -1.80
CA LYS A 61 1.97 9.45 -1.70
C LYS A 61 2.27 9.93 -0.29
N HIS A 62 2.00 9.12 0.72
CA HIS A 62 2.22 9.47 2.12
C HIS A 62 3.71 9.62 2.45
N ARG A 63 4.03 10.51 3.39
CA ARG A 63 5.41 10.84 3.83
C ARG A 63 6.20 9.61 4.31
N ALA A 64 5.48 8.63 4.83
CA ALA A 64 6.01 7.33 5.24
C ALA A 64 6.69 6.55 4.10
N PHE A 65 6.12 6.62 2.88
CA PHE A 65 6.57 5.81 1.73
C PHE A 65 6.95 6.64 0.49
N SER A 66 6.78 7.96 0.53
CA SER A 66 7.11 8.86 -0.57
C SER A 66 8.63 9.00 -0.75
N GLY A 67 9.10 8.63 -1.94
CA GLY A 67 10.49 8.89 -2.36
C GLY A 67 10.71 10.28 -2.97
N ALA A 68 9.63 10.97 -3.36
CA ALA A 68 9.71 12.26 -4.06
C ALA A 68 9.83 13.45 -3.10
N GLN A 69 9.29 13.33 -1.89
CA GLN A 69 9.32 14.38 -0.87
C GLN A 69 10.47 14.13 0.10
N LYS A 70 11.32 15.13 0.33
CA LYS A 70 12.32 15.12 1.40
C LYS A 70 11.63 15.31 2.76
N ALA A 71 10.86 14.32 3.20
CA ALA A 71 10.42 14.26 4.59
C ALA A 71 11.66 14.13 5.49
N SER A 72 11.66 14.81 6.64
CA SER A 72 12.70 14.54 7.65
C SER A 72 12.65 13.07 8.05
N MET A 73 13.80 12.48 8.40
CA MET A 73 13.85 11.10 8.89
C MET A 73 12.92 10.92 10.10
N ASP A 74 12.86 11.92 10.98
CA ASP A 74 12.00 11.90 12.17
C ASP A 74 10.52 11.92 11.81
N GLU A 75 10.11 12.77 10.86
CA GLU A 75 8.72 12.83 10.38
C GLU A 75 8.29 11.51 9.74
N ARG A 76 9.20 10.89 8.97
CA ARG A 76 8.95 9.59 8.36
C ARG A 76 8.81 8.51 9.43
N MET A 77 9.70 8.49 10.41
CA MET A 77 9.68 7.50 11.48
C MET A 77 8.42 7.65 12.35
N ALA A 78 8.03 8.88 12.66
CA ALA A 78 6.78 9.19 13.35
C ALA A 78 5.57 8.67 12.56
N SER A 79 5.53 8.92 11.25
CA SER A 79 4.48 8.41 10.37
C SER A 79 4.42 6.87 10.36
N LEU A 80 5.56 6.21 10.22
CA LEU A 80 5.66 4.73 10.24
C LEU A 80 5.22 4.15 11.60
N LEU A 81 5.52 4.85 12.70
CA LEU A 81 5.07 4.46 14.02
C LEU A 81 3.55 4.60 14.16
N MET A 82 2.95 5.70 13.67
CA MET A 82 1.50 5.90 13.66
C MET A 82 0.78 4.76 12.92
N PHE A 83 1.29 4.34 11.75
CA PHE A 83 0.73 3.19 11.03
C PHE A 83 0.78 1.87 11.81
N LYS A 84 1.66 1.75 12.81
CA LYS A 84 1.80 0.55 13.63
C LYS A 84 0.94 0.59 14.89
N THR A 85 0.68 1.78 15.44
CA THR A 85 0.08 1.94 16.78
C THR A 85 -1.35 2.46 16.76
N VAL A 86 -1.78 3.10 15.67
CA VAL A 86 -3.05 3.82 15.60
C VAL A 86 -4.12 3.01 14.85
N GLY A 87 -5.38 3.17 15.25
CA GLY A 87 -6.52 2.60 14.56
C GLY A 87 -6.75 3.19 13.16
N ILE A 88 -7.38 2.42 12.28
CA ILE A 88 -7.58 2.79 10.87
C ILE A 88 -8.38 4.08 10.68
N GLU A 89 -9.31 4.39 11.59
CA GLU A 89 -10.14 5.60 11.50
C GLU A 89 -9.29 6.87 11.54
N ILE A 90 -8.30 6.93 12.42
CA ILE A 90 -7.42 8.10 12.57
C ILE A 90 -6.48 8.19 11.37
N LEU A 91 -5.99 7.06 10.85
CA LEU A 91 -5.15 7.02 9.66
C LEU A 91 -5.86 7.51 8.40
N LEU A 92 -7.19 7.39 8.34
CA LEU A 92 -8.00 7.90 7.21
C LEU A 92 -8.31 9.40 7.33
N MET A 93 -8.05 10.01 8.48
CA MET A 93 -8.26 11.44 8.72
C MET A 93 -7.01 12.30 8.48
N GLU A 94 -5.83 11.70 8.34
CA GLU A 94 -4.59 12.36 7.90
C GLU A 94 -4.49 12.48 6.37
#